data_AF-A0A2S8RPE7-F1
#
_entry.id   AF-A0A2S8RPE7-F1
#
_cell.length_a   1.000
_cell.length_b   1.000
_cell.length_c   1.000
_cell.angle_alpha   90.00
_cell.angle_beta   90.00
_cell.angle_gamma   90.00
#
_symmetry.space_group_name_H-M   'P 1'
#
loop_
_entity.id
_entity.type
_entity.pdbx_description
1 polymer ?
#
loop_
_entity_poly.entity_id
_entity_poly.type
_entity_poly.pdbx_seq_one_letter_code
_entity_poly.pdbx_strand_id
1 'polypeptide(L)'
;MKNSVQRAALVAALSASALLAACGGSPSESDVRTAIEKQSEQQLRLIGGKGSFVDEQIAEQKKAVESSKLIGCKSDGGKAFLCDLEINGGSARVRMLKGSDGWLAASAGN
;
A
#
# COMPACT_ATOMS: atom_id res chain seq x y z
N MET A 1 22.61 -17.10 -47.98
CA MET A 1 22.74 -17.41 -46.53
C MET A 1 23.14 -16.21 -45.66
N LYS A 2 22.85 -14.95 -46.07
CA LYS A 2 23.25 -13.75 -45.31
C LYS A 2 22.10 -12.97 -44.67
N ASN A 3 20.85 -13.26 -45.05
CA ASN A 3 19.69 -12.44 -44.67
C ASN A 3 18.92 -12.98 -43.45
N SER A 4 19.20 -14.21 -43.00
CA SER A 4 18.47 -14.85 -41.90
C SER A 4 19.04 -14.51 -40.51
N VAL A 5 20.34 -14.19 -40.44
CA VAL A 5 21.02 -13.88 -39.16
C VAL A 5 20.71 -12.45 -38.70
N GLN A 6 20.48 -11.53 -39.64
CA GLN A 6 20.20 -10.11 -39.34
C GLN A 6 18.81 -9.85 -38.76
N ARG A 7 17.84 -10.74 -39.03
CA ARG A 7 16.46 -10.65 -38.49
C ARG A 7 16.35 -11.18 -37.06
N ALA A 8 17.24 -12.07 -36.65
CA ALA A 8 17.22 -12.65 -35.31
C ALA A 8 17.75 -11.69 -34.23
N ALA A 9 18.65 -10.77 -34.59
CA ALA A 9 19.28 -9.85 -33.64
C ALA A 9 18.37 -8.69 -33.20
N LEU A 10 17.36 -8.31 -34.00
CA LEU A 10 16.48 -7.18 -33.70
C LEU A 10 15.28 -7.55 -32.82
N VAL A 11 14.91 -8.83 -32.71
CA VAL A 11 13.74 -9.26 -31.92
C VAL A 11 14.10 -9.55 -30.46
N ALA A 12 15.37 -9.85 -30.16
CA ALA A 12 15.82 -10.15 -28.80
C ALA A 12 16.04 -8.90 -27.92
N ALA A 13 16.06 -7.70 -28.49
CA ALA A 13 16.35 -6.46 -27.75
C ALA A 13 15.11 -5.75 -27.18
N LEU A 14 13.89 -6.12 -27.58
CA LEU A 14 12.65 -5.42 -27.18
C LEU A 14 11.91 -6.01 -25.99
N SER A 15 12.31 -7.19 -25.48
CA SER A 15 11.60 -7.86 -24.38
C SER A 15 12.10 -7.49 -22.97
N ALA A 16 13.20 -6.76 -22.84
CA ALA A 16 13.77 -6.40 -21.53
C ALA A 16 13.14 -5.13 -20.90
N SER A 17 12.38 -4.33 -21.66
CA SER A 17 11.85 -3.05 -21.17
C SER A 17 10.46 -3.14 -20.51
N ALA A 18 9.80 -4.30 -20.53
CA ALA A 18 8.46 -4.47 -19.96
C ALA A 18 8.44 -4.72 -18.43
N LEU A 19 9.60 -4.98 -17.81
CA LEU A 19 9.69 -5.24 -16.37
C LEU A 19 9.88 -3.96 -15.52
N LEU A 20 10.11 -2.79 -16.13
CA LEU A 20 10.35 -1.54 -15.40
C LEU A 20 9.08 -0.72 -15.12
N ALA A 21 7.91 -1.12 -15.60
CA ALA A 21 6.67 -0.38 -15.37
C ALA A 21 6.04 -0.61 -13.97
N ALA A 22 6.64 -1.41 -13.10
CA ALA A 22 6.10 -1.68 -11.76
C ALA A 22 7.15 -1.78 -10.64
N CYS A 23 8.27 -1.03 -10.72
CA CYS A 23 9.16 -0.85 -9.57
C CYS A 23 8.54 0.00 -8.43
N GLY A 24 7.24 0.30 -8.51
CA GLY A 24 6.40 0.69 -7.37
C GLY A 24 5.43 -0.44 -7.07
N GLY A 25 5.94 -1.57 -6.59
CA GLY A 25 5.16 -2.77 -6.27
C GLY A 25 4.01 -2.49 -5.30
N SER A 26 3.08 -3.43 -5.16
CA SER A 26 1.99 -3.35 -4.19
C SER A 26 2.53 -3.06 -2.78
N PRO A 27 1.78 -2.34 -1.93
CA PRO A 27 2.19 -2.13 -0.54
C PRO A 27 2.35 -3.49 0.17
N SER A 28 3.40 -3.62 0.97
CA SER A 28 3.57 -4.77 1.86
C SER A 28 2.62 -4.68 3.05
N GLU A 29 2.42 -5.78 3.79
CA GLU A 29 1.62 -5.76 5.02
C GLU A 29 2.13 -4.71 6.04
N SER A 30 3.45 -4.60 6.17
CA SER A 30 4.08 -3.58 7.03
C SER A 30 3.79 -2.16 6.54
N ASP A 31 3.80 -1.94 5.23
CA ASP A 31 3.44 -0.63 4.65
C ASP A 31 1.99 -0.27 4.94
N VAL A 32 1.08 -1.24 4.82
CA VAL A 32 -0.35 -1.05 5.09
C VAL A 32 -0.57 -0.70 6.56
N ARG A 33 0.01 -1.48 7.49
CA ARG A 33 -0.09 -1.22 8.94
C ARG A 33 0.47 0.15 9.30
N THR A 34 1.69 0.45 8.85
CA THR A 34 2.36 1.73 9.12
C THR A 34 1.54 2.92 8.61
N ALA A 35 0.94 2.80 7.41
CA ALA A 35 0.14 3.87 6.84
C ALA A 35 -1.17 4.09 7.62
N ILE A 36 -1.83 3.01 8.05
CA ILE A 36 -3.03 3.08 8.89
C ILE A 36 -2.70 3.73 10.24
N GLU A 37 -1.64 3.28 10.91
CA GLU A 37 -1.20 3.86 12.19
C GLU A 37 -0.93 5.36 12.09
N LYS A 38 -0.19 5.78 11.06
CA LYS A 38 0.10 7.20 10.81
C LYS A 38 -1.18 8.00 10.57
N GLN A 39 -2.10 7.47 9.75
CA GLN A 39 -3.36 8.14 9.46
C GLN A 39 -4.21 8.30 10.73
N SER A 40 -4.35 7.23 11.52
CA SER A 40 -5.10 7.24 12.78
C SER A 40 -4.48 8.17 13.82
N GLU A 41 -3.16 8.13 13.99
CA GLU A 41 -2.46 9.03 14.91
C GLU A 41 -2.67 10.49 14.53
N GLN A 42 -2.52 10.83 13.23
CA GLN A 42 -2.77 12.18 12.74
C GLN A 42 -4.20 12.63 13.02
N GLN A 43 -5.20 11.79 12.73
CA GLN A 43 -6.61 12.12 12.99
C GLN A 43 -6.89 12.32 14.48
N LEU A 44 -6.42 11.42 15.35
CA LEU A 44 -6.62 11.53 16.80
C LEU A 44 -5.97 12.79 17.37
N ARG A 45 -4.75 13.14 16.91
CA ARG A 45 -4.08 14.37 17.34
C ARG A 45 -4.76 15.64 16.83
N LEU A 46 -5.36 15.61 15.65
CA LEU A 46 -6.13 16.74 15.11
C LEU A 46 -7.43 16.97 15.89
N ILE A 47 -8.11 15.90 16.30
CA ILE A 47 -9.41 16.00 17.00
C ILE A 47 -9.23 16.23 18.50
N GLY A 48 -8.31 15.50 19.14
CA GLY A 48 -8.14 15.48 20.60
C GLY A 48 -6.98 16.34 21.13
N GLY A 49 -6.15 16.91 20.25
CA GLY A 49 -4.96 17.66 20.66
C GLY A 49 -3.84 16.77 21.21
N LYS A 50 -3.00 17.33 22.10
CA LYS A 50 -1.93 16.61 22.80
C LYS A 50 -2.35 16.36 24.25
N GLY A 51 -2.33 15.11 24.69
CA GLY A 51 -2.66 14.73 26.06
C GLY A 51 -2.64 13.23 26.26
N SER A 52 -2.51 12.79 27.53
CA SER A 52 -2.39 11.38 27.91
C SER A 52 -3.54 10.50 27.39
N PHE A 53 -4.76 11.03 27.37
CA PHE A 53 -5.92 10.33 26.82
C PHE A 53 -5.79 10.02 25.31
N VAL A 54 -5.27 10.99 24.53
CA VAL A 54 -5.05 10.79 23.08
C VAL A 54 -3.93 9.78 22.85
N ASP A 55 -2.87 9.83 23.66
CA ASP A 55 -1.76 8.87 23.55
C ASP A 55 -2.21 7.44 23.92
N GLU A 56 -3.11 7.27 24.89
CA GLU A 56 -3.70 5.98 25.25
C GLU A 56 -4.56 5.42 24.09
N GLN A 57 -5.38 6.26 23.46
CA GLN A 57 -6.17 5.91 22.27
C GLN A 57 -5.28 5.52 21.07
N ILE A 58 -4.17 6.22 20.86
CA ILE A 58 -3.19 5.87 19.83
C ILE A 58 -2.57 4.50 20.13
N ALA A 59 -2.22 4.22 21.40
CA ALA A 59 -1.66 2.94 21.79
C ALA A 59 -2.65 1.78 21.60
N GLU A 60 -3.93 1.99 21.91
CA GLU A 60 -4.98 0.98 21.69
C GLU A 60 -5.20 0.72 20.19
N GLN A 61 -5.25 1.76 19.36
CA GLN A 61 -5.35 1.59 17.91
C GLN A 61 -4.14 0.85 17.33
N LYS A 62 -2.93 1.14 17.79
CA LYS A 62 -1.73 0.41 17.34
C LYS A 62 -1.85 -1.08 17.60
N LYS A 63 -2.30 -1.49 18.79
CA LYS A 63 -2.54 -2.92 19.10
C LYS A 63 -3.58 -3.55 18.16
N ALA A 64 -4.65 -2.83 17.83
CA ALA A 64 -5.67 -3.32 16.90
C ALA A 64 -5.16 -3.45 15.46
N VAL A 65 -4.25 -2.58 15.04
CA VAL A 65 -3.60 -2.67 13.72
C VAL A 65 -2.52 -3.75 13.69
N GLU A 66 -1.80 -3.97 14.78
CA GLU A 66 -0.84 -5.09 14.90
C GLU A 66 -1.53 -6.45 14.80
N SER A 67 -2.75 -6.59 15.35
CA SER A 67 -3.55 -7.81 15.21
C SER A 67 -4.25 -7.93 13.84
N SER A 68 -4.16 -6.91 12.99
CA SER A 68 -4.74 -6.96 11.65
C SER A 68 -3.93 -7.86 10.73
N LYS A 69 -4.62 -8.62 9.89
CA LYS A 69 -4.02 -9.48 8.86
C LYS A 69 -4.34 -8.95 7.48
N LEU A 70 -3.33 -8.81 6.62
CA LEU A 70 -3.57 -8.45 5.24
C LEU A 70 -4.10 -9.68 4.47
N ILE A 71 -5.30 -9.57 3.92
CA ILE A 71 -5.89 -10.62 3.07
C ILE A 71 -5.37 -10.50 1.64
N GLY A 72 -5.28 -9.27 1.13
CA GLY A 72 -4.69 -8.99 -0.17
C GLY A 72 -4.88 -7.54 -0.61
N CYS A 73 -4.12 -7.14 -1.62
CA CYS A 73 -4.23 -5.82 -2.23
C CYS A 73 -4.44 -5.95 -3.74
N LYS A 74 -5.40 -5.20 -4.27
CA LYS A 74 -5.69 -5.11 -5.71
C LYS A 74 -5.35 -3.70 -6.21
N SER A 75 -4.74 -3.60 -7.40
CA SER A 75 -4.51 -2.29 -8.02
C SER A 75 -5.84 -1.59 -8.33
N ASP A 76 -5.91 -0.30 -8.00
CA ASP A 76 -7.07 0.59 -8.18
C ASP A 76 -6.75 1.72 -9.18
N GLY A 77 -5.78 1.47 -10.06
CA GLY A 77 -5.31 2.42 -11.07
C GLY A 77 -4.20 3.35 -10.56
N GLY A 78 -3.35 3.80 -11.49
CA GLY A 78 -2.21 4.65 -11.19
C GLY A 78 -1.29 4.06 -10.11
N LYS A 79 -1.09 4.81 -9.03
CA LYS A 79 -0.29 4.38 -7.86
C LYS A 79 -1.17 4.11 -6.62
N ALA A 80 -2.36 3.54 -6.86
CA ALA A 80 -3.33 3.23 -5.82
C ALA A 80 -3.60 1.72 -5.74
N PHE A 81 -3.85 1.24 -4.53
CA PHE A 81 -4.25 -0.13 -4.23
C PHE A 81 -5.41 -0.15 -3.25
N LEU A 82 -6.37 -1.06 -3.43
CA LEU A 82 -7.38 -1.39 -2.44
C LEU A 82 -6.94 -2.65 -1.71
N CYS A 83 -6.75 -2.54 -0.40
CA CYS A 83 -6.30 -3.63 0.45
C CYS A 83 -7.42 -4.08 1.39
N ASP A 84 -7.67 -5.38 1.40
CA ASP A 84 -8.60 -6.04 2.30
C ASP A 84 -7.83 -6.58 3.51
N LEU A 85 -8.32 -6.26 4.70
CA LEU A 85 -7.75 -6.60 5.99
C LEU A 85 -8.77 -7.37 6.81
N GLU A 86 -8.29 -8.31 7.61
CA GLU A 86 -9.06 -8.94 8.68
C GLU A 86 -8.62 -8.34 10.02
N ILE A 87 -9.57 -7.81 10.79
CA ILE A 87 -9.33 -7.17 12.09
C ILE A 87 -10.36 -7.73 13.07
N ASN A 88 -9.90 -8.44 14.11
CA ASN A 88 -10.76 -9.02 15.15
C ASN A 88 -11.96 -9.83 14.60
N GLY A 89 -11.75 -10.57 13.49
CA GLY A 89 -12.78 -11.36 12.83
C GLY A 89 -13.75 -10.58 11.93
N GLY A 90 -13.59 -9.26 11.81
CA GLY A 90 -14.26 -8.42 10.82
C GLY A 90 -13.38 -8.14 9.60
N SER A 91 -13.98 -7.79 8.47
CA SER A 91 -13.26 -7.33 7.28
C SER A 91 -13.25 -5.81 7.20
N ALA A 92 -12.10 -5.22 6.89
CA ALA A 92 -11.95 -3.81 6.59
C ALA A 92 -11.30 -3.63 5.22
N ARG A 93 -11.65 -2.55 4.51
CA ARG A 93 -11.01 -2.18 3.24
C ARG A 93 -10.34 -0.82 3.39
N VAL A 94 -9.07 -0.74 3.00
CA VAL A 94 -8.29 0.49 3.01
C VAL A 94 -7.78 0.78 1.60
N ARG A 95 -7.79 2.05 1.20
CA ARG A 95 -7.16 2.51 -0.03
C ARG A 95 -5.77 3.02 0.29
N MET A 96 -4.79 2.43 -0.37
CA MET A 96 -3.36 2.75 -0.25
C MET A 96 -2.93 3.59 -1.45
N LEU A 97 -2.38 4.77 -1.20
CA LEU A 97 -1.88 5.69 -2.23
C LEU A 97 -0.37 5.85 -2.06
N LYS A 98 0.40 5.67 -3.14
CA LYS A 98 1.85 5.93 -3.10
C LYS A 98 2.13 7.43 -3.24
N GLY A 99 2.51 8.05 -2.13
CA GLY A 99 3.04 9.42 -2.09
C GLY A 99 4.56 9.49 -2.29
N SER A 100 5.10 10.71 -2.22
CA SER A 100 6.53 11.02 -2.18
C SER A 100 7.21 10.35 -0.97
N ASP A 101 6.59 10.46 0.20
CA ASP A 101 7.18 10.10 1.50
C ASP A 101 6.80 8.70 2.00
N GLY A 102 6.14 7.91 1.15
CA GLY A 102 5.72 6.56 1.50
C GLY A 102 4.32 6.23 1.02
N TRP A 103 3.66 5.33 1.74
CA TRP A 103 2.28 4.94 1.53
C TRP A 103 1.35 5.74 2.43
N LEU A 104 0.22 6.17 1.87
CA LEU A 104 -0.84 6.85 2.57
C LEU A 104 -2.06 5.93 2.62
N ALA A 105 -2.61 5.73 3.82
CA ALA A 105 -3.88 5.07 4.00
C ALA A 105 -5.00 6.10 3.88
N ALA A 106 -6.07 5.72 3.20
CA ALA A 106 -7.34 6.42 3.17
C ALA A 106 -8.46 5.41 3.37
N SER A 107 -9.54 5.82 4.04
CA SER A 107 -10.76 5.02 4.07
C SER A 107 -11.21 4.73 2.64
N ALA A 108 -11.39 3.47 2.29
CA ALA A 108 -12.05 3.11 1.05
C ALA A 108 -13.55 3.36 1.27
N GLY A 109 -14.00 4.58 0.98
CA GLY A 109 -15.43 4.92 1.00
C GLY A 109 -16.24 3.94 0.13
N ASN A 110 -17.46 3.64 0.56
CA ASN A 110 -18.45 2.93 -0.26
C ASN A 110 -18.98 3.82 -1.39
#